data_AF-A0AAE4Z7J2-F1
#
_entry.id   AF-A0AAE4Z7J2-F1
#
_cell.length_a   1.000
_cell.length_b   1.000
_cell.length_c   1.000
_cell.angle_alpha   90.00
_cell.angle_beta   90.00
_cell.angle_gamma   90.00
#
_symmetry.space_group_name_H-M   'P 1'
#
loop_
_entity.id
_entity.type
_entity.pdbx_description
1 polymer ?
#
loop_
_entity_poly.entity_id
_entity_poly.type
_entity_poly.pdbx_seq_one_letter_code
_entity_poly.pdbx_strand_id
1 'polypeptide(L)'
;MTKINFLYTEIGRGHPHYLDGVRERLPPELIGRVADVFQVSSGLSRVAWKAAEAAYRLGGRGGLIGAVYNRLRLSNEPKRGGPIRYLLGRSLRRAYQRDGTPLMVGHPMVAALL
;
A
#
# COMPACT_ATOMS: atom_id res chain seq x y z
N MET A 1 17.00 17.65 -9.85
CA MET A 1 17.02 16.39 -9.09
C MET A 1 15.63 15.78 -9.12
N THR A 2 15.53 14.45 -9.21
CA THR A 2 14.24 13.76 -9.31
C THR A 2 13.61 13.66 -7.92
N LYS A 3 12.35 14.07 -7.77
CA LYS A 3 11.59 13.93 -6.52
C LYS A 3 11.25 12.45 -6.26
N ILE A 4 10.89 12.12 -5.04
CA ILE A 4 10.47 10.78 -4.60
C ILE A 4 9.08 10.90 -3.98
N ASN A 5 8.12 10.15 -4.49
CA ASN A 5 6.79 10.04 -3.91
C ASN A 5 6.78 8.98 -2.79
N PHE A 6 5.90 9.16 -1.81
CA PHE A 6 5.74 8.27 -0.67
C PHE A 6 4.29 7.83 -0.56
N LEU A 7 4.07 6.51 -0.49
CA LEU A 7 2.76 5.89 -0.32
C LEU A 7 2.72 5.05 0.96
N TYR A 8 2.06 5.58 1.98
CA TYR A 8 1.82 4.93 3.26
C TYR A 8 0.64 3.96 3.16
N THR A 9 0.67 2.92 3.98
CA THR A 9 -0.35 1.86 3.94
C THR A 9 -1.39 2.03 5.04
N GLU A 10 -1.02 2.55 6.22
CA GLU A 10 -1.92 2.94 7.33
C GLU A 10 -2.93 1.88 7.82
N ILE A 11 -2.82 0.60 7.40
CA ILE A 11 -3.71 -0.50 7.81
C ILE A 11 -3.23 -1.24 9.08
N GLY A 12 -2.15 -0.81 9.74
CA GLY A 12 -1.44 -1.59 10.76
C GLY A 12 -1.53 -1.09 12.22
N ARG A 13 -1.31 -2.00 13.18
CA ARG A 13 -1.19 -1.71 14.64
C ARG A 13 0.27 -1.59 15.14
N GLY A 14 1.28 -1.91 14.33
CA GLY A 14 2.67 -2.06 14.79
C GLY A 14 3.56 -0.83 14.56
N HIS A 15 3.43 -0.18 13.40
CA HIS A 15 4.09 1.10 13.10
C HIS A 15 3.40 1.73 11.87
N PRO A 16 2.42 2.62 12.06
CA PRO A 16 2.27 3.72 11.10
C PRO A 16 3.66 4.38 10.95
N HIS A 17 3.98 4.97 9.79
CA HIS A 17 5.25 5.72 9.60
C HIS A 17 6.53 4.95 9.18
N TYR A 18 6.45 3.77 8.56
CA TYR A 18 7.66 3.04 8.07
C TYR A 18 8.60 3.88 7.18
N LEU A 19 8.05 4.86 6.46
CA LEU A 19 8.80 5.73 5.57
C LEU A 19 9.25 7.03 6.24
N ASP A 20 8.85 7.34 7.48
CA ASP A 20 9.20 8.62 8.11
C ASP A 20 10.69 8.72 8.39
N GLY A 21 11.33 7.67 8.87
CA GLY A 21 12.77 7.68 9.06
C GLY A 21 13.58 7.85 7.76
N VAL A 22 13.00 7.51 6.60
CA VAL A 22 13.58 7.79 5.28
C VAL A 22 13.28 9.22 4.85
N ARG A 23 12.03 9.66 5.02
CA ARG A 23 11.56 11.00 4.68
C ARG A 23 12.30 12.09 5.47
N GLU A 24 12.51 11.89 6.76
CA GLU A 24 13.24 12.80 7.65
C GLU A 24 14.72 12.97 7.28
N ARG A 25 15.31 11.96 6.65
CA ARG A 25 16.71 11.98 6.20
C ARG A 25 16.87 12.52 4.78
N LEU A 26 15.78 12.73 4.05
CA LEU A 26 15.84 13.27 2.70
C LEU A 26 15.76 14.79 2.71
N PRO A 27 16.55 15.48 1.84
CA PRO A 27 16.37 16.90 1.62
C PRO A 27 14.93 17.23 1.20
N PRO A 28 14.30 18.28 1.77
CA PRO A 28 12.90 18.63 1.47
C PRO A 28 12.60 18.79 -0.03
N GLU A 29 13.57 19.26 -0.81
CA GLU A 29 13.48 19.43 -2.27
C GLU A 29 13.34 18.11 -3.05
N LEU A 30 13.75 16.98 -2.46
CA LEU A 30 13.58 15.63 -3.02
C LEU A 30 12.25 14.99 -2.65
N ILE A 31 11.49 15.60 -1.73
CA ILE A 31 10.20 15.06 -1.31
C ILE A 31 9.13 15.47 -2.34
N GLY A 32 8.53 14.45 -2.96
CA GLY A 32 7.41 14.59 -3.88
C GLY A 32 6.07 14.50 -3.15
N ARG A 33 5.12 13.81 -3.78
CA ARG A 33 3.80 13.55 -3.19
C ARG A 33 3.91 12.61 -2.00
N VAL A 34 3.29 12.98 -0.89
CA VAL A 34 3.12 12.13 0.29
C VAL A 34 1.64 11.80 0.43
N ALA A 35 1.29 10.51 0.41
CA ALA A 35 -0.10 10.09 0.56
C ALA A 35 -0.21 8.71 1.21
N ASP A 36 -1.39 8.34 1.68
CA ASP A 36 -1.73 6.98 2.07
C ASP A 36 -2.69 6.28 1.08
N VAL A 37 -2.82 4.96 1.18
CA VAL A 37 -3.70 4.17 0.31
C VAL A 37 -5.18 4.58 0.39
N PHE A 38 -5.64 5.17 1.50
CA PHE A 38 -7.01 5.65 1.67
C PHE A 38 -7.24 7.01 1.01
N GLN A 39 -6.23 7.88 0.99
CA GLN A 39 -6.23 9.17 0.28
C GLN A 39 -6.18 8.97 -1.23
N VAL A 40 -5.44 7.97 -1.71
CA VAL A 40 -5.33 7.66 -3.14
C VAL A 40 -6.51 6.83 -3.65
N SER A 41 -7.13 6.00 -2.80
CA SER A 41 -8.23 5.13 -3.20
C SER A 41 -9.60 5.83 -3.26
N SER A 42 -10.42 5.40 -4.20
CA SER A 42 -11.78 5.93 -4.40
C SER A 42 -12.77 4.82 -4.76
N GLY A 43 -14.06 5.06 -4.53
CA GLY A 43 -15.14 4.10 -4.81
C GLY A 43 -14.88 2.72 -4.19
N LEU A 44 -15.06 1.67 -5.00
CA LEU A 44 -14.88 0.26 -4.58
C LEU A 44 -13.46 -0.06 -4.09
N SER A 45 -12.44 0.63 -4.61
CA SER A 45 -11.06 0.45 -4.12
C SER A 45 -10.95 0.89 -2.66
N ARG A 46 -11.54 2.05 -2.31
CA ARG A 46 -11.53 2.55 -0.93
C ARG A 46 -12.29 1.64 0.02
N VAL A 47 -13.42 1.10 -0.43
CA VAL A 47 -14.19 0.10 0.34
C VAL A 47 -13.35 -1.15 0.60
N ALA A 48 -12.64 -1.66 -0.42
CA ALA A 48 -11.76 -2.81 -0.27
C ALA A 48 -10.61 -2.53 0.72
N TRP A 49 -10.00 -1.33 0.68
CA TRP A 49 -8.97 -0.92 1.64
C TRP A 49 -9.51 -0.83 3.08
N LYS A 50 -10.70 -0.26 3.28
CA LYS A 50 -11.35 -0.23 4.60
C LYS A 50 -11.70 -1.63 5.10
N ALA A 51 -12.14 -2.53 4.21
CA ALA A 51 -12.39 -3.93 4.57
C ALA A 51 -11.10 -4.65 4.96
N ALA A 52 -10.00 -4.40 4.24
CA ALA A 52 -8.67 -4.91 4.59
C ALA A 52 -8.20 -4.36 5.94
N GLU A 53 -8.40 -3.06 6.21
CA GLU A 53 -8.13 -2.43 7.50
C GLU A 53 -8.92 -3.09 8.63
N ALA A 54 -10.23 -3.27 8.45
CA ALA A 54 -11.10 -3.88 9.44
C ALA A 54 -10.68 -5.33 9.70
N ALA A 55 -10.43 -6.12 8.64
CA ALA A 55 -9.93 -7.48 8.76
C ALA A 55 -8.60 -7.54 9.50
N TYR A 56 -7.70 -6.59 9.25
CA TYR A 56 -6.42 -6.48 9.94
C TYR A 56 -6.58 -6.11 11.42
N ARG A 57 -7.46 -5.15 11.72
CA ARG A 57 -7.77 -4.72 13.09
C ARG A 57 -8.43 -5.83 13.91
N LEU A 58 -9.26 -6.66 13.28
CA LEU A 58 -9.95 -7.79 13.92
C LEU A 58 -9.06 -9.04 14.02
N GLY A 59 -8.15 -9.24 13.06
CA GLY A 59 -7.25 -10.40 12.99
C GLY A 59 -6.11 -10.42 14.03
N GLY A 60 -5.94 -9.34 14.81
CA GLY A 60 -4.89 -9.18 15.82
C GLY A 60 -4.99 -10.09 17.06
N ARG A 61 -5.89 -11.09 17.09
CA ARG A 61 -6.04 -12.06 18.20
C ARG A 61 -5.48 -13.47 17.92
N GLY A 62 -4.76 -13.67 16.82
CA GLY A 62 -3.99 -14.90 16.56
C GLY A 62 -4.56 -15.76 15.43
N GLY A 63 -3.70 -16.18 14.49
CA GLY A 63 -4.00 -17.17 13.46
C GLY A 63 -4.33 -16.62 12.06
N LEU A 64 -5.27 -15.69 11.93
CA LEU A 64 -5.79 -15.25 10.62
C LEU A 64 -4.82 -14.37 9.80
N ILE A 65 -3.88 -13.69 10.45
CA ILE A 65 -2.87 -12.84 9.79
C ILE A 65 -1.99 -13.68 8.86
N GLY A 66 -1.55 -14.87 9.31
CA GLY A 66 -0.75 -15.78 8.49
C GLY A 66 -1.50 -16.33 7.28
N ALA A 67 -2.80 -16.59 7.42
CA ALA A 67 -3.63 -17.12 6.33
C ALA A 67 -3.92 -16.06 5.24
N VAL A 68 -4.27 -14.83 5.63
CA VAL A 68 -4.48 -13.73 4.67
C VAL A 68 -3.15 -13.31 4.04
N TYR A 69 -2.08 -13.21 4.83
CA TYR A 69 -0.74 -12.91 4.33
C TYR A 69 -0.23 -14.00 3.40
N ASN A 70 -0.36 -15.30 3.74
CA ASN A 70 0.00 -16.39 2.83
C ASN A 70 -0.89 -16.44 1.60
N ARG A 71 -2.19 -16.16 1.70
CA ARG A 71 -3.07 -16.10 0.52
C ARG A 71 -2.72 -14.93 -0.41
N LEU A 72 -2.25 -13.82 0.15
CA LEU A 72 -1.73 -12.69 -0.62
C LEU A 72 -0.28 -12.89 -1.10
N ARG A 73 0.53 -13.72 -0.43
CA ARG A 73 1.95 -13.97 -0.74
C ARG A 73 2.16 -15.17 -1.68
N LEU A 74 1.30 -16.18 -1.64
CA LEU A 74 1.38 -17.39 -2.47
C LEU A 74 1.04 -17.12 -3.94
N SER A 75 0.48 -15.95 -4.27
CA SER A 75 0.28 -15.50 -5.65
C SER A 75 1.44 -14.58 -6.11
N ASN A 76 2.68 -15.01 -5.90
CA ASN A 76 3.89 -14.36 -6.43
C ASN A 76 4.05 -14.52 -7.95
N GLU A 77 3.03 -15.03 -8.65
CA GLU A 77 2.89 -14.85 -10.09
C GLU A 77 2.25 -13.49 -10.38
N PRO A 78 2.96 -12.55 -11.03
CA PRO A 78 2.44 -11.23 -11.39
C PRO A 78 1.19 -11.28 -12.28
N LYS A 79 0.91 -12.44 -12.91
CA LYS A 79 -0.13 -12.60 -13.93
C LYS A 79 -1.49 -13.11 -13.39
N ARG A 80 -1.60 -13.50 -12.11
CA ARG A 80 -2.84 -14.06 -11.53
C ARG A 80 -3.26 -13.36 -10.22
N GLY A 81 -3.34 -12.03 -10.24
CA GLY A 81 -3.93 -11.27 -9.15
C GLY A 81 -5.45 -11.51 -9.08
N GLY A 82 -5.93 -12.19 -8.04
CA GLY A 82 -7.38 -12.37 -7.82
C GLY A 82 -8.15 -11.04 -7.73
N PRO A 83 -9.49 -11.07 -7.84
CA PRO A 83 -10.33 -9.86 -7.96
C PRO A 83 -10.13 -8.84 -6.85
N ILE A 84 -9.81 -9.29 -5.63
CA ILE A 84 -9.51 -8.43 -4.48
C ILE A 84 -8.23 -7.61 -4.69
N ARG A 85 -7.14 -8.23 -5.20
CA ARG A 85 -5.89 -7.52 -5.53
C ARG A 85 -6.12 -6.52 -6.66
N TYR A 86 -6.91 -6.90 -7.66
CA TYR A 86 -7.26 -5.97 -8.73
C TYR A 86 -7.98 -4.74 -8.18
N LEU A 87 -8.96 -4.93 -7.29
CA LEU A 87 -9.73 -3.84 -6.68
C LEU A 87 -8.87 -2.94 -5.78
N LEU A 88 -8.07 -3.52 -4.88
CA LEU A 88 -7.17 -2.77 -4.00
C LEU A 88 -6.14 -1.94 -4.79
N GLY A 89 -5.57 -2.54 -5.84
CA GLY A 89 -4.58 -1.86 -6.68
C GLY A 89 -5.18 -0.90 -7.70
N ARG A 90 -6.48 -0.94 -8.00
CA ARG A 90 -7.09 -0.20 -9.13
C ARG A 90 -6.82 1.31 -9.06
N SER A 91 -7.12 1.95 -7.93
CA SER A 91 -6.92 3.39 -7.78
C SER A 91 -5.44 3.75 -7.66
N LEU A 92 -4.64 2.89 -7.03
CA LEU A 92 -3.19 3.09 -6.88
C LEU A 92 -2.49 3.07 -8.24
N ARG A 93 -2.73 2.03 -9.06
CA ARG A 93 -2.22 1.94 -10.43
C ARG A 93 -2.66 3.13 -11.26
N ARG A 94 -3.94 3.52 -11.20
CA ARG A 94 -4.42 4.72 -11.90
C ARG A 94 -3.67 6.00 -11.47
N ALA A 95 -3.31 6.11 -10.20
CA ALA A 95 -2.63 7.29 -9.67
C ALA A 95 -1.12 7.34 -10.00
N TYR A 96 -0.45 6.19 -10.12
CA TYR A 96 1.01 6.12 -10.20
C TYR A 96 1.57 5.47 -11.47
N GLN A 97 0.79 4.70 -12.25
CA GLN A 97 1.29 3.97 -13.43
C GLN A 97 1.80 4.91 -14.55
N ARG A 98 1.29 6.15 -14.59
CA ARG A 98 1.73 7.17 -15.55
C ARG A 98 2.69 8.20 -14.94
N ASP A 99 3.00 8.04 -13.65
CA ASP A 99 3.92 8.93 -12.95
C ASP A 99 5.34 8.38 -13.09
N GLY A 100 6.21 9.11 -13.78
CA GLY A 100 7.63 8.75 -13.93
C GLY A 100 8.46 9.01 -12.66
N THR A 101 7.85 9.56 -11.62
CA THR A 101 8.50 9.84 -10.34
C THR A 101 8.67 8.54 -9.54
N PRO A 102 9.88 8.23 -9.03
CA PRO A 102 10.10 7.11 -8.12
C PRO A 102 9.12 7.11 -6.95
N LEU A 103 8.59 5.93 -6.60
CA LEU A 103 7.60 5.76 -5.53
C LEU A 103 8.12 4.82 -4.45
N MET A 104 8.27 5.33 -3.24
CA MET A 104 8.51 4.54 -2.04
C MET A 104 7.18 4.10 -1.42
N VAL A 105 7.06 2.82 -1.11
CA VAL A 105 5.85 2.19 -0.57
C VAL A 105 6.11 1.64 0.83
N GLY A 106 5.21 1.95 1.76
CA GLY A 106 5.39 1.61 3.18
C GLY A 106 5.13 0.14 3.52
N HIS A 107 4.70 -0.68 2.56
CA HIS A 107 4.42 -2.10 2.80
C HIS A 107 4.62 -2.95 1.54
N PRO A 108 5.27 -4.14 1.63
CA PRO A 108 5.51 -5.02 0.47
C PRO A 108 4.24 -5.42 -0.28
N MET A 109 3.12 -5.55 0.44
CA MET A 109 1.81 -5.80 -0.19
C MET A 109 1.41 -4.69 -1.18
N VAL A 110 1.67 -3.42 -0.85
CA VAL A 110 1.34 -2.29 -1.76
C VAL A 110 2.24 -2.33 -2.99
N ALA A 111 3.53 -2.67 -2.80
CA ALA A 111 4.45 -2.90 -3.91
C ALA A 111 3.91 -3.95 -4.89
N ALA A 112 3.33 -5.04 -4.38
CA ALA A 112 2.75 -6.10 -5.20
C ALA A 112 1.40 -5.74 -5.88
N LEU A 113 0.80 -4.59 -5.55
CA LEU A 113 -0.46 -4.12 -6.13
C LEU A 113 -0.27 -3.10 -7.26
N LEU A 114 0.89 -2.46 -7.30
CA LEU A 114 1.29 -1.48 -8.31
C LEU A 114 1.87 -2.19 -9.54
#